data_AF-A0A1H9U6X0-F1
#
_entry.id   AF-A0A1H9U6X0-F1
#
_cell.length_a   1.000
_cell.length_b   1.000
_cell.length_c   1.000
_cell.angle_alpha   90.00
_cell.angle_beta   90.00
_cell.angle_gamma   90.00
#
_symmetry.space_group_name_H-M   'P 1'
#
loop_
_entity.id
_entity.type
_entity.pdbx_description
1 polymer ?
#
loop_
_entity_poly.entity_id
_entity_poly.type
_entity_poly.pdbx_seq_one_letter_code
_entity_poly.pdbx_strand_id
1 'polypeptide(L)'
;MKRQIIFFLTILLLAAAVIGCSNDDSAKGNENEDQESNPEEEVNSEAEDEEAVEVMTAPEAATEPEDMINEGPGELVAIEDMDSEEWKQAIENLPEDLTANETYNHLVQWLAADYSEALKKYEEFNPSFIASDAPVGEGDDSDEEEVKEKQIALLLDASGSMGAAVGGEVKMKAAKEALQQFVADQPEETKVLLRVYGHVGDGSEEKRKISCESTDVVYPLSTYDEQTFKDALSQFEPAGWTPLASSILAAKNDLQSDSGENVENIVYIISDGEETCGGDPVAAAKELHDSGIATAVNIIGFNVGNEAQVQLKKVAEAGGGTFTNVNSGKEIFEIANENITNARESVDRSMWRATEGVDLTWDAIHKNKEVDSIASFFGDVVGDENKLLRDGLNSLKREEVITEETAEEVMNLLEERLEKIDQLNDEKKQSLKDKVAEEKEKTKELLDEMREQAANN
;
A
#
# COMPACT_ATOMS: atom_id res chain seq x y z
N MET A 1 37.49 29.77 47.43
CA MET A 1 36.24 30.56 47.43
C MET A 1 35.10 29.61 47.01
N LYS A 2 34.59 28.73 47.88
CA LYS A 2 33.41 28.90 48.76
C LYS A 2 32.31 29.81 48.21
N ARG A 3 31.20 29.21 47.74
CA ARG A 3 29.87 29.42 48.36
C ARG A 3 28.83 28.39 47.88
N GLN A 4 28.39 27.59 48.85
CA GLN A 4 27.15 26.80 48.86
C GLN A 4 25.95 27.72 49.15
N ILE A 5 24.74 27.37 48.66
CA ILE A 5 23.49 27.66 49.36
C ILE A 5 22.58 26.42 49.27
N ILE A 6 22.23 25.91 50.44
CA ILE A 6 21.27 24.87 50.80
C ILE A 6 19.95 25.58 51.14
N PHE A 7 18.78 24.99 50.83
CA PHE A 7 17.55 25.28 51.57
C PHE A 7 16.71 24.00 51.79
N PHE A 8 16.50 23.70 53.08
CA PHE A 8 15.67 22.65 53.72
C PHE A 8 14.17 22.96 53.54
N LEU A 9 13.26 21.99 53.28
CA LEU A 9 12.65 20.96 54.13
C LEU A 9 11.31 21.40 54.82
N THR A 10 10.22 20.71 54.44
CA THR A 10 9.01 20.29 55.20
C THR A 10 8.04 21.28 55.87
N ILE A 11 6.72 21.02 55.70
CA ILE A 11 5.61 20.95 56.70
C ILE A 11 4.37 20.49 55.87
N LEU A 12 3.81 19.29 56.01
CA LEU A 12 3.11 18.59 57.10
C LEU A 12 1.60 18.87 57.19
N LEU A 13 0.83 17.79 56.92
CA LEU A 13 -0.50 17.38 57.41
C LEU A 13 -1.70 18.34 57.39
N LEU A 14 -2.80 17.85 56.80
CA LEU A 14 -4.12 17.91 57.44
C LEU A 14 -4.78 16.52 57.41
N ALA A 15 -5.24 16.09 58.58
CA ALA A 15 -5.91 14.83 58.87
C ALA A 15 -7.35 15.07 59.36
N ALA A 16 -8.07 13.96 59.55
CA ALA A 16 -9.38 13.74 60.21
C ALA A 16 -10.57 13.67 59.23
N ALA A 17 -11.53 12.75 59.35
CA ALA A 17 -11.82 11.58 60.21
C ALA A 17 -12.90 10.75 59.44
N VAL A 18 -13.19 9.47 59.69
CA VAL A 18 -14.03 8.91 60.78
C VAL A 18 -13.98 7.36 60.60
N ILE A 19 -13.42 6.61 61.56
CA ILE A 19 -14.06 5.66 62.52
C ILE A 19 -14.98 4.59 61.89
N GLY A 20 -14.60 3.33 62.10
CA GLY A 20 -15.51 2.17 62.03
C GLY A 20 -14.80 0.83 62.18
N CYS A 21 -14.48 0.41 63.41
CA CYS A 21 -14.21 -0.99 63.74
C CYS A 21 -15.46 -1.60 64.41
N SER A 22 -15.83 -2.81 64.03
CA SER A 22 -16.60 -3.73 64.88
C SER A 22 -16.15 -5.15 64.58
N ASN A 23 -15.48 -5.79 65.56
CA ASN A 23 -15.51 -7.24 65.72
C ASN A 23 -16.87 -7.60 66.33
N ASP A 24 -17.45 -8.76 66.00
CA ASP A 24 -17.38 -9.95 66.87
C ASP A 24 -18.14 -11.15 66.29
N ASP A 25 -17.62 -12.32 66.66
CA ASP A 25 -18.35 -13.52 67.09
C ASP A 25 -18.87 -14.66 66.15
N SER A 26 -18.28 -15.83 66.44
CA SER A 26 -18.83 -17.18 66.68
C SER A 26 -19.41 -18.10 65.58
N ALA A 27 -18.73 -19.25 65.46
CA ALA A 27 -19.19 -20.59 65.89
C ALA A 27 -19.77 -21.61 64.87
N LYS A 28 -19.01 -22.73 64.79
CA LYS A 28 -19.37 -24.14 65.07
C LYS A 28 -19.92 -25.07 63.97
N GLY A 29 -19.23 -26.21 63.89
CA GLY A 29 -19.74 -27.58 63.68
C GLY A 29 -18.94 -28.32 62.61
N ASN A 30 -18.41 -29.54 62.77
CA ASN A 30 -18.33 -30.55 63.83
C ASN A 30 -17.36 -31.64 63.24
N GLU A 31 -16.26 -32.05 63.87
CA GLU A 31 -16.06 -33.34 64.60
C GLU A 31 -16.84 -34.55 64.01
N ASN A 32 -16.31 -35.77 63.79
CA ASN A 32 -15.14 -36.47 64.36
C ASN A 32 -14.95 -37.87 63.68
N GLU A 33 -13.73 -38.44 63.80
CA GLU A 33 -13.38 -39.86 64.14
C GLU A 33 -13.88 -41.03 63.23
N ASP A 34 -13.20 -42.16 63.00
CA ASP A 34 -12.10 -42.83 63.69
C ASP A 34 -11.58 -44.08 62.92
N GLN A 35 -10.41 -44.57 63.36
CA GLN A 35 -9.95 -45.97 63.47
C GLN A 35 -9.20 -46.77 62.37
N GLU A 36 -7.90 -46.95 62.65
CA GLU A 36 -7.11 -48.20 62.84
C GLU A 36 -6.91 -49.24 61.71
N SER A 37 -5.64 -49.43 61.30
CA SER A 37 -4.84 -50.64 61.67
C SER A 37 -3.38 -50.56 61.14
N ASN A 38 -2.42 -50.79 62.07
CA ASN A 38 -0.97 -51.05 61.89
C ASN A 38 -0.73 -52.59 61.78
N PRO A 39 0.47 -53.22 61.58
CA PRO A 39 1.88 -52.79 61.77
C PRO A 39 2.80 -53.22 60.56
N GLU A 40 4.12 -52.93 60.42
CA GLU A 40 5.30 -53.16 61.27
C GLU A 40 6.52 -52.34 60.73
N GLU A 41 7.28 -51.76 61.67
CA GLU A 41 8.77 -51.72 61.84
C GLU A 41 9.73 -51.62 60.63
N GLU A 42 10.91 -50.98 60.69
CA GLU A 42 11.56 -49.96 61.52
C GLU A 42 12.96 -49.70 60.86
N VAL A 43 13.47 -48.47 60.96
CA VAL A 43 14.90 -48.07 60.94
C VAL A 43 15.69 -47.94 59.61
N ASN A 44 15.78 -46.68 59.16
CA ASN A 44 17.00 -45.87 58.92
C ASN A 44 18.11 -46.36 57.96
N SER A 45 18.38 -45.58 56.90
CA SER A 45 19.69 -44.94 56.66
C SER A 45 19.67 -44.05 55.41
N GLU A 46 20.43 -42.97 55.52
CA GLU A 46 20.67 -41.94 54.51
C GLU A 46 21.15 -42.51 53.16
N ALA A 47 20.57 -42.02 52.06
CA ALA A 47 21.17 -42.05 50.73
C ALA A 47 20.59 -40.89 49.91
N GLU A 48 21.41 -39.86 49.73
CA GLU A 48 21.52 -39.01 48.55
C GLU A 48 20.23 -38.81 47.74
N ASP A 49 19.52 -37.70 48.01
CA ASP A 49 18.62 -37.10 47.04
C ASP A 49 19.45 -36.73 45.80
N GLU A 50 19.50 -37.63 44.82
CA GLU A 50 19.65 -37.22 43.42
C GLU A 50 18.43 -36.35 43.12
N GLU A 51 18.58 -35.02 43.23
CA GLU A 51 17.68 -34.09 42.56
C GLU A 51 17.67 -34.50 41.09
N ALA A 52 16.59 -35.16 40.69
CA ALA A 52 16.26 -35.35 39.29
C ALA A 52 16.22 -33.96 38.67
N VAL A 53 17.26 -33.64 37.90
CA VAL A 53 17.31 -32.46 37.04
C VAL A 53 16.02 -32.50 36.21
N GLU A 54 15.10 -31.58 36.45
CA GLU A 54 13.99 -31.31 35.53
C GLU A 54 14.65 -30.92 34.20
N VAL A 55 14.75 -31.88 33.29
CA VAL A 55 15.21 -31.63 31.93
C VAL A 55 14.23 -30.61 31.35
N MET A 56 14.70 -29.40 31.04
CA MET A 56 13.92 -28.38 30.36
C MET A 56 13.60 -28.89 28.95
N THR A 57 12.55 -29.70 28.79
CA THR A 57 12.12 -30.19 27.49
C THR A 57 11.27 -29.11 26.82
N ALA A 58 11.73 -28.56 25.69
CA ALA A 58 10.91 -27.70 24.84
C ALA A 58 9.58 -28.39 24.49
N PRO A 59 8.47 -27.62 24.32
CA PRO A 59 7.23 -28.18 23.81
C PRO A 59 7.46 -28.81 22.43
N GLU A 60 6.76 -29.90 22.14
CA GLU A 60 6.83 -30.56 20.84
C GLU A 60 6.32 -29.61 19.75
N ALA A 61 7.16 -29.36 18.73
CA ALA A 61 6.81 -28.49 17.64
C ALA A 61 5.73 -29.14 16.75
N ALA A 62 4.85 -28.30 16.22
CA ALA A 62 3.75 -28.69 15.37
C ALA A 62 4.24 -29.36 14.09
N THR A 63 3.48 -30.36 13.64
CA THR A 63 3.75 -31.10 12.40
C THR A 63 2.82 -30.69 11.26
N GLU A 64 1.69 -30.07 11.60
CA GLU A 64 0.69 -29.56 10.67
C GLU A 64 0.90 -28.05 10.43
N PRO A 65 0.86 -27.57 9.18
CA PRO A 65 1.23 -26.20 8.85
C PRO A 65 0.29 -25.14 9.47
N GLU A 66 -0.98 -25.45 9.68
CA GLU A 66 -1.92 -24.54 10.36
C GLU A 66 -1.55 -24.32 11.82
N ASP A 67 -1.01 -25.34 12.48
CA ASP A 67 -0.55 -25.22 13.85
C ASP A 67 0.84 -24.55 13.89
N MET A 68 1.72 -24.85 12.92
CA MET A 68 3.08 -24.26 12.83
C MET A 68 3.07 -22.72 12.83
N ILE A 69 2.16 -22.12 12.08
CA ILE A 69 2.03 -20.65 11.96
C ILE A 69 1.44 -20.00 13.23
N ASN A 70 0.93 -20.80 14.16
CA ASN A 70 0.39 -20.35 15.45
C ASN A 70 1.36 -20.57 16.63
N GLU A 71 2.56 -21.11 16.37
CA GLU A 71 3.56 -21.38 17.42
C GLU A 71 4.35 -20.14 17.85
N GLY A 72 4.42 -19.13 16.99
CA GLY A 72 5.12 -17.88 17.28
C GLY A 72 4.25 -16.79 17.91
N PRO A 73 4.85 -15.64 18.28
CA PRO A 73 6.29 -15.37 18.24
C PRO A 73 7.07 -16.20 19.27
N GLY A 74 8.21 -16.74 18.85
CA GLY A 74 9.17 -17.39 19.73
C GLY A 74 9.83 -16.41 20.70
N GLU A 75 10.36 -16.93 21.80
CA GLU A 75 10.89 -16.13 22.92
C GLU A 75 12.03 -15.17 22.51
N LEU A 76 12.77 -15.52 21.46
CA LEU A 76 13.94 -14.81 20.93
C LEU A 76 13.75 -14.39 19.47
N VAL A 77 12.52 -14.30 18.97
CA VAL A 77 12.25 -13.95 17.55
C VAL A 77 12.82 -12.57 17.15
N ALA A 78 12.97 -11.66 18.10
CA ALA A 78 13.45 -10.29 17.88
C ALA A 78 14.96 -10.11 18.15
N ILE A 79 15.71 -11.21 18.24
CA ILE A 79 17.13 -11.18 18.54
C ILE A 79 17.93 -10.52 17.41
N GLU A 80 18.92 -9.69 17.76
CA GLU A 80 19.71 -8.97 16.75
C GLU A 80 20.62 -9.90 15.96
N ASP A 81 21.27 -10.84 16.66
CA ASP A 81 22.14 -11.87 16.08
C ASP A 81 22.34 -13.04 17.04
N MET A 82 22.92 -14.13 16.53
CA MET A 82 23.23 -15.35 17.30
C MET A 82 24.50 -15.21 18.16
N ASP A 83 25.04 -13.99 18.32
CA ASP A 83 26.18 -13.72 19.21
C ASP A 83 25.74 -12.91 20.45
N SER A 84 24.45 -12.60 20.58
CA SER A 84 23.86 -11.88 21.70
C SER A 84 23.96 -12.67 23.02
N GLU A 85 23.89 -11.94 24.15
CA GLU A 85 23.95 -12.58 25.47
C GLU A 85 22.71 -13.41 25.77
N GLU A 86 21.55 -12.98 25.26
CA GLU A 86 20.28 -13.71 25.34
C GLU A 86 20.39 -15.07 24.63
N TRP A 87 20.98 -15.11 23.42
CA TRP A 87 21.21 -16.36 22.70
C TRP A 87 22.15 -17.30 23.46
N LYS A 88 23.29 -16.77 23.92
CA LYS A 88 24.28 -17.57 24.68
C LYS A 88 23.66 -18.19 25.92
N GLN A 89 22.86 -17.42 26.66
CA GLN A 89 22.16 -17.93 27.84
C GLN A 89 21.14 -19.01 27.49
N ALA A 90 20.45 -18.89 26.36
CA ALA A 90 19.49 -19.91 25.92
C ALA A 90 20.20 -21.24 25.61
N ILE A 91 21.35 -21.19 24.92
CA ILE A 91 22.09 -22.39 24.54
C ILE A 91 22.89 -23.00 25.71
N GLU A 92 23.34 -22.20 26.69
CA GLU A 92 24.05 -22.68 27.88
C GLU A 92 23.16 -23.56 28.79
N ASN A 93 21.85 -23.37 28.75
CA ASN A 93 20.89 -24.12 29.56
C ASN A 93 20.38 -25.41 28.88
N LEU A 94 20.91 -25.74 27.70
CA LEU A 94 20.51 -26.94 26.97
C LEU A 94 21.11 -28.22 27.60
N PRO A 95 20.36 -29.35 27.60
CA PRO A 95 20.89 -30.63 28.06
C PRO A 95 21.99 -31.16 27.14
N GLU A 96 22.91 -31.96 27.68
CA GLU A 96 23.93 -32.67 26.89
C GLU A 96 23.27 -33.75 26.00
N ASP A 97 23.80 -33.97 24.79
CA ASP A 97 23.36 -35.00 23.82
C ASP A 97 21.92 -34.88 23.29
N LEU A 98 21.49 -33.68 22.88
CA LEU A 98 20.17 -33.48 22.26
C LEU A 98 19.97 -34.32 20.99
N THR A 99 18.78 -34.91 20.88
CA THR A 99 18.30 -35.50 19.63
C THR A 99 17.94 -34.41 18.61
N ALA A 100 17.81 -34.78 17.33
CA ALA A 100 17.40 -33.84 16.28
C ALA A 100 16.02 -33.23 16.56
N ASN A 101 15.05 -34.03 17.02
CA ASN A 101 13.72 -33.53 17.33
C ASN A 101 13.72 -32.55 18.52
N GLU A 102 14.47 -32.85 19.59
CA GLU A 102 14.57 -31.94 20.72
C GLU A 102 15.25 -30.63 20.33
N THR A 103 16.32 -30.71 19.52
CA THR A 103 16.99 -29.53 18.96
C THR A 103 16.04 -28.69 18.12
N TYR A 104 15.27 -29.32 17.24
CA TYR A 104 14.27 -28.65 16.40
C TYR A 104 13.18 -27.97 17.25
N ASN A 105 12.66 -28.64 18.28
CA ASN A 105 11.66 -28.09 19.19
C ASN A 105 12.18 -26.83 19.91
N HIS A 106 13.43 -26.84 20.40
CA HIS A 106 14.04 -25.67 21.01
C HIS A 106 14.20 -24.50 20.03
N LEU A 107 14.64 -24.78 18.79
CA LEU A 107 14.75 -23.74 17.76
C LEU A 107 13.40 -23.10 17.44
N VAL A 108 12.34 -23.90 17.29
CA VAL A 108 10.98 -23.39 17.05
C VAL A 108 10.48 -22.57 18.24
N GLN A 109 10.62 -23.07 19.47
CA GLN A 109 10.22 -22.34 20.68
C GLN A 109 10.86 -20.94 20.77
N TRP A 110 12.12 -20.82 20.39
CA TRP A 110 12.84 -19.55 20.46
C TRP A 110 12.62 -18.65 19.26
N LEU A 111 12.53 -19.20 18.05
CA LEU A 111 12.73 -18.44 16.82
C LEU A 111 11.53 -18.50 15.86
N ALA A 112 10.43 -19.17 16.21
CA ALA A 112 9.22 -19.16 15.39
C ALA A 112 8.72 -17.73 15.14
N ALA A 113 8.32 -17.45 13.90
CA ALA A 113 7.89 -16.11 13.49
C ALA A 113 6.46 -15.76 13.93
N ASP A 114 6.18 -14.46 14.04
CA ASP A 114 4.82 -13.96 14.24
C ASP A 114 4.09 -13.82 12.89
N TYR A 115 3.20 -14.77 12.60
CA TYR A 115 2.38 -14.74 11.38
C TYR A 115 1.10 -13.89 11.52
N SER A 116 0.82 -13.30 12.68
CA SER A 116 -0.48 -12.67 12.97
C SER A 116 -0.85 -11.54 12.00
N GLU A 117 0.12 -10.69 11.61
CA GLU A 117 -0.13 -9.63 10.64
C GLU A 117 -0.41 -10.20 9.24
N ALA A 118 0.34 -11.22 8.83
CA ALA A 118 0.16 -11.86 7.52
C ALA A 118 -1.20 -12.56 7.43
N LEU A 119 -1.60 -13.26 8.49
CA LEU A 119 -2.91 -13.91 8.60
C LEU A 119 -4.06 -12.90 8.60
N LYS A 120 -3.91 -11.79 9.32
CA LYS A 120 -4.90 -10.71 9.33
C LYS A 120 -5.17 -10.16 7.93
N LYS A 121 -4.13 -9.99 7.09
CA LYS A 121 -4.32 -9.54 5.69
C LYS A 121 -5.14 -10.54 4.87
N TYR A 122 -4.93 -11.84 5.08
CA TYR A 122 -5.76 -12.88 4.46
C TYR A 122 -7.23 -12.83 4.92
N GLU A 123 -7.47 -12.57 6.20
CA GLU A 123 -8.82 -12.49 6.78
C GLU A 123 -9.59 -11.23 6.36
N GLU A 124 -8.89 -10.09 6.24
CA GLU A 124 -9.48 -8.79 5.89
C GLU A 124 -9.71 -8.62 4.39
N PHE A 125 -9.14 -9.49 3.55
CA PHE A 125 -9.32 -9.44 2.11
C PHE A 125 -10.79 -9.57 1.71
N ASN A 126 -11.29 -8.59 0.95
CA ASN A 126 -12.67 -8.56 0.48
C ASN A 126 -12.76 -8.97 -1.00
N PRO A 127 -13.28 -10.17 -1.33
CA PRO A 127 -13.41 -10.62 -2.72
C PRO A 127 -14.56 -9.95 -3.47
N SER A 128 -15.49 -9.27 -2.78
CA SER A 128 -16.70 -8.72 -3.39
C SER A 128 -16.41 -7.54 -4.32
N PHE A 129 -17.17 -7.49 -5.42
CA PHE A 129 -17.16 -6.41 -6.39
C PHE A 129 -18.27 -5.42 -6.04
N ILE A 130 -17.99 -4.12 -6.16
CA ILE A 130 -19.01 -3.11 -5.97
C ILE A 130 -19.82 -3.04 -7.25
N ALA A 131 -20.97 -3.70 -7.27
CA ALA A 131 -22.03 -3.42 -8.24
C ALA A 131 -22.76 -2.14 -7.81
N SER A 132 -22.09 -0.99 -7.78
CA SER A 132 -22.76 0.28 -7.44
C SER A 132 -23.33 0.91 -8.69
N ASP A 133 -24.66 1.00 -8.66
CA ASP A 133 -25.53 1.83 -9.48
C ASP A 133 -25.60 1.50 -10.97
N ALA A 134 -26.19 0.34 -11.28
CA ALA A 134 -27.14 0.36 -12.39
C ALA A 134 -28.21 1.40 -12.03
N PRO A 135 -28.42 2.45 -12.84
CA PRO A 135 -29.44 3.44 -12.53
C PRO A 135 -30.79 2.72 -12.56
N VAL A 136 -31.35 2.44 -11.39
CA VAL A 136 -32.78 2.13 -11.24
C VAL A 136 -33.50 3.47 -11.31
N GLY A 137 -33.64 3.97 -12.54
CA GLY A 137 -34.44 5.15 -12.83
C GLY A 137 -35.84 4.73 -13.27
N GLU A 138 -36.80 4.74 -12.35
CA GLU A 138 -38.20 4.94 -12.74
C GLU A 138 -38.33 6.35 -13.36
N GLY A 139 -38.46 6.40 -14.68
CA GLY A 139 -39.09 7.49 -15.45
C GLY A 139 -38.35 8.83 -15.56
N ASP A 140 -37.78 9.09 -16.73
CA ASP A 140 -38.39 10.04 -17.70
C ASP A 140 -37.82 9.76 -19.11
N ASP A 141 -38.72 9.55 -20.07
CA ASP A 141 -38.39 9.35 -21.49
C ASP A 141 -38.07 10.71 -22.13
N SER A 142 -36.81 11.15 -22.09
CA SER A 142 -36.16 12.19 -22.95
C SER A 142 -34.85 12.59 -22.26
N ASP A 143 -33.65 12.43 -22.79
CA ASP A 143 -33.15 12.66 -24.13
C ASP A 143 -32.01 11.65 -24.47
N GLU A 144 -31.90 11.26 -25.74
CA GLU A 144 -30.72 10.56 -26.27
C GLU A 144 -29.50 11.50 -26.16
N GLU A 145 -28.66 11.36 -25.12
CA GLU A 145 -27.36 12.06 -25.11
C GLU A 145 -26.39 11.35 -26.07
N GLU A 146 -26.02 12.05 -27.15
CA GLU A 146 -25.12 11.57 -28.21
C GLU A 146 -23.70 11.30 -27.68
N VAL A 147 -23.09 10.19 -28.13
CA VAL A 147 -21.69 9.83 -27.83
C VAL A 147 -20.76 10.92 -28.34
N LYS A 148 -20.06 11.61 -27.42
CA LYS A 148 -19.16 12.72 -27.75
C LYS A 148 -17.75 12.22 -28.09
N GLU A 149 -17.16 12.77 -29.14
CA GLU A 149 -15.76 12.56 -29.50
C GLU A 149 -14.85 13.14 -28.41
N LYS A 150 -13.93 12.33 -27.85
CA LYS A 150 -13.01 12.77 -26.80
C LYS A 150 -11.75 13.39 -27.37
N GLN A 151 -11.36 14.53 -26.82
CA GLN A 151 -10.12 15.23 -27.14
C GLN A 151 -9.34 15.47 -25.85
N ILE A 152 -8.04 15.22 -25.89
CA ILE A 152 -7.14 15.39 -24.74
C ILE A 152 -6.13 16.49 -25.05
N ALA A 153 -6.12 17.55 -24.24
CA ALA A 153 -5.05 18.55 -24.27
C ALA A 153 -4.08 18.33 -23.12
N LEU A 154 -2.85 18.00 -23.47
CA LEU A 154 -1.72 17.87 -22.55
C LEU A 154 -0.95 19.19 -22.50
N LEU A 155 -0.85 19.78 -21.31
CA LEU A 155 -0.07 20.98 -21.03
C LEU A 155 1.10 20.57 -20.13
N LEU A 156 2.29 20.51 -20.70
CA LEU A 156 3.50 20.10 -20.00
C LEU A 156 4.34 21.32 -19.59
N ASP A 157 4.60 21.44 -18.29
CA ASP A 157 5.60 22.36 -17.78
C ASP A 157 6.98 21.90 -18.20
N ALA A 158 7.71 22.78 -18.88
CA ALA A 158 9.12 22.64 -19.20
C ALA A 158 9.93 23.78 -18.60
N SER A 159 9.49 24.30 -17.45
CA SER A 159 10.25 25.21 -16.60
C SER A 159 11.58 24.59 -16.14
N GLY A 160 12.54 25.42 -15.70
CA GLY A 160 13.87 24.94 -15.32
C GLY A 160 13.86 23.92 -14.16
N SER A 161 12.86 23.95 -13.29
CA SER A 161 12.71 22.99 -12.18
C SER A 161 12.49 21.55 -12.64
N MET A 162 11.89 21.36 -13.82
CA MET A 162 11.71 20.04 -14.44
C MET A 162 13.03 19.39 -14.90
N GLY A 163 14.13 20.13 -14.90
CA GLY A 163 15.48 19.60 -15.10
C GLY A 163 16.06 18.90 -13.87
N ALA A 164 15.43 19.03 -12.70
CA ALA A 164 15.89 18.39 -11.47
C ALA A 164 15.68 16.87 -11.49
N ALA A 165 16.50 16.15 -10.71
CA ALA A 165 16.37 14.72 -10.51
C ALA A 165 15.58 14.40 -9.23
N VAL A 166 14.70 13.40 -9.30
CA VAL A 166 13.91 12.85 -8.20
C VAL A 166 14.01 11.32 -8.29
N GLY A 167 14.35 10.65 -7.19
CA GLY A 167 14.43 9.17 -7.18
C GLY A 167 15.48 8.58 -8.15
N GLY A 168 16.47 9.35 -8.57
CA GLY A 168 17.50 8.92 -9.52
C GLY A 168 17.18 9.19 -11.00
N GLU A 169 16.01 9.75 -11.31
CA GLU A 169 15.58 10.10 -12.67
C GLU A 169 15.29 11.60 -12.82
N VAL A 170 15.55 12.17 -14.01
CA VAL A 170 15.21 13.58 -14.32
C VAL A 170 13.69 13.71 -14.50
N LYS A 171 13.07 14.68 -13.82
CA LYS A 171 11.61 14.89 -13.86
C LYS A 171 11.08 14.99 -15.29
N MET A 172 11.70 15.79 -16.14
CA MET A 172 11.30 15.92 -17.54
C MET A 172 11.33 14.59 -18.30
N LYS A 173 12.34 13.74 -18.05
CA LYS A 173 12.43 12.42 -18.69
C LYS A 173 11.25 11.54 -18.27
N ALA A 174 11.00 11.44 -16.97
CA ALA A 174 9.89 10.68 -16.42
C ALA A 174 8.52 11.17 -16.95
N ALA A 175 8.32 12.49 -17.04
CA ALA A 175 7.08 13.07 -17.57
C ALA A 175 6.88 12.75 -19.05
N LYS A 176 7.94 12.86 -19.88
CA LYS A 176 7.86 12.53 -21.32
C LYS A 176 7.52 11.05 -21.54
N GLU A 177 8.15 10.14 -20.78
CA GLU A 177 7.88 8.70 -20.87
C GLU A 177 6.45 8.36 -20.44
N ALA A 178 5.97 8.95 -19.34
CA ALA A 178 4.60 8.77 -18.85
C ALA A 178 3.54 9.27 -19.84
N LEU A 179 3.73 10.46 -20.43
CA LEU A 179 2.82 11.00 -21.43
C LEU A 179 2.78 10.15 -22.69
N GLN A 180 3.93 9.66 -23.15
CA GLN A 180 3.99 8.79 -24.32
C GLN A 180 3.21 7.49 -24.09
N GLN A 181 3.36 6.88 -22.91
CA GLN A 181 2.61 5.66 -22.56
C GLN A 181 1.11 5.96 -22.41
N PHE A 182 0.77 7.05 -21.72
CA PHE A 182 -0.63 7.45 -21.49
C PHE A 182 -1.39 7.67 -22.80
N VAL A 183 -0.77 8.37 -23.76
CA VAL A 183 -1.40 8.63 -25.06
C VAL A 183 -1.48 7.36 -25.90
N ALA A 184 -0.49 6.47 -25.82
CA ALA A 184 -0.50 5.19 -26.53
C ALA A 184 -1.63 4.26 -26.08
N ASP A 185 -2.07 4.38 -24.83
CA ASP A 185 -3.15 3.58 -24.24
C ASP A 185 -4.55 4.17 -24.51
N GLN A 186 -4.66 5.29 -25.24
CA GLN A 186 -5.95 5.86 -25.62
C GLN A 186 -6.53 5.18 -26.87
N PRO A 187 -7.87 5.14 -27.02
CA PRO A 187 -8.54 4.68 -28.24
C PRO A 187 -8.04 5.42 -29.48
N GLU A 188 -7.95 4.71 -30.61
CA GLU A 188 -7.36 5.23 -31.87
C GLU A 188 -8.06 6.50 -32.39
N GLU A 189 -9.35 6.66 -32.07
CA GLU A 189 -10.17 7.82 -32.43
C GLU A 189 -9.92 9.06 -31.55
N THR A 190 -9.19 8.92 -30.44
CA THR A 190 -8.93 10.02 -29.50
C THR A 190 -7.96 11.01 -30.12
N LYS A 191 -8.36 12.29 -30.21
CA LYS A 191 -7.45 13.36 -30.63
C LYS A 191 -6.67 13.87 -29.43
N VAL A 192 -5.37 14.07 -29.64
CA VAL A 192 -4.45 14.58 -28.62
C VAL A 192 -3.76 15.83 -29.11
N LEU A 193 -3.64 16.80 -28.23
CA LEU A 193 -2.84 18.01 -28.38
C LEU A 193 -1.77 18.03 -27.28
N LEU A 194 -0.52 18.35 -27.65
CA LEU A 194 0.55 18.61 -26.68
C LEU A 194 1.02 20.06 -26.81
N ARG A 195 0.80 20.80 -25.73
CA ARG A 195 1.32 22.15 -25.50
C ARG A 195 2.42 22.10 -24.45
N VAL A 196 3.49 22.84 -24.70
CA VAL A 196 4.61 22.99 -23.77
C VAL A 196 4.76 24.46 -23.41
N TYR A 197 5.06 24.72 -22.14
CA TYR A 197 5.30 26.07 -21.64
C TYR A 197 6.58 26.13 -20.82
N GLY A 198 7.16 27.33 -20.70
CA GLY A 198 8.40 27.55 -19.94
C GLY A 198 9.70 27.14 -20.64
N HIS A 199 9.66 26.34 -21.71
CA HIS A 199 10.84 25.84 -22.43
C HIS A 199 11.75 26.87 -23.15
N VAL A 200 11.45 28.17 -23.09
CA VAL A 200 12.24 29.23 -23.75
C VAL A 200 12.89 30.16 -22.74
N GLY A 201 14.14 30.53 -23.00
CA GLY A 201 14.91 31.42 -22.13
C GLY A 201 15.69 30.65 -21.07
N ASP A 202 15.76 31.21 -19.87
CA ASP A 202 16.37 30.61 -18.68
C ASP A 202 15.72 31.20 -17.42
N GLY A 203 16.11 30.71 -16.23
CA GLY A 203 15.58 31.16 -14.95
C GLY A 203 16.03 32.57 -14.50
N SER A 204 16.67 33.36 -15.37
CA SER A 204 17.05 34.74 -15.05
C SER A 204 15.89 35.73 -15.24
N GLU A 205 15.90 36.83 -14.49
CA GLU A 205 14.91 37.90 -14.63
C GLU A 205 15.01 38.59 -16.00
N GLU A 206 16.21 38.67 -16.60
CA GLU A 206 16.43 39.23 -17.93
C GLU A 206 15.68 38.46 -19.02
N LYS A 207 15.53 37.14 -18.85
CA LYS A 207 14.83 36.25 -19.78
C LYS A 207 13.42 35.90 -19.34
N ARG A 208 12.99 36.35 -18.15
CA ARG A 208 11.63 36.11 -17.65
C ARG A 208 10.56 36.52 -18.63
N LYS A 209 10.66 37.72 -19.24
CA LYS A 209 9.65 38.18 -20.20
C LYS A 209 9.47 37.22 -21.38
N ILE A 210 10.56 36.84 -22.05
CA ILE A 210 10.46 35.94 -23.21
C ILE A 210 9.97 34.55 -22.79
N SER A 211 10.40 34.06 -21.63
CA SER A 211 9.94 32.78 -21.09
C SER A 211 8.44 32.79 -20.79
N CYS A 212 7.95 33.86 -20.16
CA CYS A 212 6.56 34.02 -19.80
C CYS A 212 5.63 34.28 -20.99
N GLU A 213 6.17 34.70 -22.14
CA GLU A 213 5.45 34.86 -23.40
C GLU A 213 5.48 33.58 -24.25
N SER A 214 6.27 32.57 -23.87
CA SER A 214 6.52 31.37 -24.68
C SER A 214 5.69 30.17 -24.21
N THR A 215 4.66 29.86 -25.00
CA THR A 215 3.90 28.61 -24.90
C THR A 215 3.63 28.14 -26.32
N ASP A 216 3.96 26.88 -26.62
CA ASP A 216 3.93 26.37 -27.99
C ASP A 216 3.19 25.05 -28.07
N VAL A 217 2.44 24.86 -29.16
CA VAL A 217 1.87 23.56 -29.51
C VAL A 217 2.94 22.78 -30.27
N VAL A 218 3.46 21.73 -29.65
CA VAL A 218 4.50 20.87 -30.24
C VAL A 218 3.90 19.64 -30.93
N TYR A 219 2.69 19.24 -30.53
CA TYR A 219 1.86 18.26 -31.22
C TYR A 219 0.46 18.85 -31.43
N PRO A 220 0.10 19.26 -32.65
CA PRO A 220 -1.23 19.78 -32.95
C PRO A 220 -2.32 18.74 -32.67
N LEU A 221 -3.53 19.22 -32.37
CA LEU A 221 -4.68 18.37 -32.12
C LEU A 221 -4.90 17.37 -33.28
N SER A 222 -4.57 16.12 -33.05
CA SER A 222 -4.62 15.05 -34.04
C SER A 222 -4.67 13.68 -33.37
N THR A 223 -5.09 12.65 -34.10
CA THR A 223 -4.99 11.26 -33.63
C THR A 223 -3.55 10.91 -33.33
N TYR A 224 -3.30 10.06 -32.34
CA TYR A 224 -1.95 9.69 -31.93
C TYR A 224 -1.16 8.99 -33.05
N ASP A 225 0.05 9.49 -33.32
CA ASP A 225 1.08 8.83 -34.11
C ASP A 225 2.36 8.72 -33.27
N GLU A 226 2.80 7.49 -33.01
CA GLU A 226 3.90 7.21 -32.08
C GLU A 226 5.19 7.95 -32.44
N GLN A 227 5.57 7.97 -33.73
CA GLN A 227 6.81 8.58 -34.16
C GLN A 227 6.73 10.12 -34.10
N THR A 228 5.64 10.71 -34.58
CA THR A 228 5.44 12.16 -34.57
C THR A 228 5.35 12.69 -33.14
N PHE A 229 4.70 11.96 -32.23
CA PHE A 229 4.60 12.34 -30.82
C PHE A 229 5.96 12.25 -30.11
N LYS A 230 6.73 11.19 -30.36
CA LYS A 230 8.13 11.08 -29.88
C LYS A 230 8.99 12.22 -30.39
N ASP A 231 8.88 12.55 -31.67
CA ASP A 231 9.62 13.66 -32.27
C ASP A 231 9.22 14.99 -31.62
N ALA A 232 7.92 15.22 -31.34
CA ALA A 232 7.43 16.40 -30.63
C ALA A 232 8.02 16.51 -29.21
N LEU A 233 8.05 15.41 -28.44
CA LEU A 233 8.67 15.36 -27.11
C LEU A 233 10.17 15.65 -27.12
N SER A 234 10.86 15.44 -28.24
CA SER A 234 12.30 15.69 -28.37
C SER A 234 12.67 17.16 -28.67
N GLN A 235 11.70 18.02 -28.98
CA GLN A 235 11.95 19.38 -29.47
C GLN A 235 12.25 20.41 -28.39
N PHE A 236 12.09 20.06 -27.11
CA PHE A 236 12.21 20.99 -25.99
C PHE A 236 12.94 20.36 -24.81
N GLU A 237 13.56 21.21 -24.02
CA GLU A 237 14.25 20.88 -22.77
C GLU A 237 13.77 21.80 -21.65
N PRO A 238 13.94 21.40 -20.37
CA PRO A 238 13.61 22.24 -19.23
C PRO A 238 14.40 23.55 -19.25
N ALA A 239 13.70 24.68 -19.24
CA ALA A 239 14.28 26.01 -19.27
C ALA A 239 13.34 27.02 -18.62
N GLY A 240 13.76 28.28 -18.48
CA GLY A 240 12.81 29.36 -18.22
C GLY A 240 11.98 29.29 -16.93
N TRP A 241 10.79 29.88 -17.01
CA TRP A 241 9.82 30.19 -15.97
C TRP A 241 8.47 29.51 -16.26
N THR A 242 7.53 29.52 -15.32
CA THR A 242 6.26 28.76 -15.36
C THR A 242 5.07 29.68 -15.66
N PRO A 243 4.68 29.91 -16.93
CA PRO A 243 3.53 30.75 -17.29
C PRO A 243 2.20 29.96 -17.38
N LEU A 244 1.84 29.30 -16.28
CA LEU A 244 0.69 28.38 -16.17
C LEU A 244 -0.65 29.00 -16.61
N ALA A 245 -0.96 30.22 -16.16
CA ALA A 245 -2.19 30.93 -16.50
C ALA A 245 -2.28 31.19 -18.01
N SER A 246 -1.16 31.58 -18.64
CA SER A 246 -1.12 31.85 -20.07
C SER A 246 -1.29 30.56 -20.88
N SER A 247 -0.71 29.44 -20.43
CA SER A 247 -0.86 28.15 -21.11
C SER A 247 -2.30 27.63 -21.05
N ILE A 248 -3.00 27.82 -19.93
CA ILE A 248 -4.42 27.46 -19.79
C ILE A 248 -5.28 28.27 -20.78
N LEU A 249 -5.06 29.58 -20.86
CA LEU A 249 -5.77 30.44 -21.81
C LEU A 249 -5.41 30.12 -23.27
N ALA A 250 -4.17 29.72 -23.54
CA ALA A 250 -3.76 29.31 -24.87
C ALA A 250 -4.45 28.01 -25.29
N ALA A 251 -4.54 27.02 -24.39
CA ALA A 251 -5.25 25.75 -24.63
C ALA A 251 -6.73 25.96 -24.97
N LYS A 252 -7.38 26.95 -24.34
CA LYS A 252 -8.73 27.38 -24.71
C LYS A 252 -8.83 27.69 -26.21
N ASN A 253 -7.89 28.48 -26.74
CA ASN A 253 -7.89 28.88 -28.16
C ASN A 253 -7.57 27.69 -29.07
N ASP A 254 -6.68 26.79 -28.64
CA ASP A 254 -6.30 25.61 -29.41
C ASP A 254 -7.49 24.65 -29.60
N LEU A 255 -8.29 24.45 -28.54
CA LEU A 255 -9.44 23.55 -28.54
C LEU A 255 -10.69 24.18 -29.16
N GLN A 256 -10.80 25.52 -29.14
CA GLN A 256 -12.02 26.23 -29.53
C GLN A 256 -12.52 25.88 -30.94
N SER A 257 -11.60 25.67 -31.90
CA SER A 257 -11.96 25.44 -33.31
C SER A 257 -12.56 24.06 -33.56
N ASP A 258 -12.23 23.08 -32.71
CA ASP A 258 -12.63 21.68 -32.82
C ASP A 258 -13.59 21.26 -31.68
N SER A 259 -14.10 22.23 -30.92
CA SER A 259 -15.11 22.04 -29.87
C SER A 259 -16.54 22.15 -30.44
N GLY A 260 -17.48 21.41 -29.85
CA GLY A 260 -18.88 21.43 -30.25
C GLY A 260 -19.76 20.61 -29.32
N GLU A 261 -21.06 20.54 -29.60
CA GLU A 261 -22.03 19.81 -28.76
C GLU A 261 -21.67 18.33 -28.56
N ASN A 262 -21.00 17.73 -29.55
CA ASN A 262 -20.61 16.32 -29.60
C ASN A 262 -19.10 16.10 -29.36
N VAL A 263 -18.42 17.05 -28.72
CA VAL A 263 -16.99 16.94 -28.40
C VAL A 263 -16.80 17.16 -26.93
N GLU A 264 -16.05 16.27 -26.29
CA GLU A 264 -15.62 16.41 -24.90
C GLU A 264 -14.11 16.70 -24.86
N ASN A 265 -13.74 17.88 -24.37
CA ASN A 265 -12.32 18.22 -24.19
C ASN A 265 -11.92 18.05 -22.72
N ILE A 266 -10.85 17.28 -22.49
CA ILE A 266 -10.24 17.07 -21.17
C ILE A 266 -8.83 17.65 -21.20
N VAL A 267 -8.52 18.52 -20.25
CA VAL A 267 -7.20 19.15 -20.15
C VAL A 267 -6.42 18.53 -18.99
N TYR A 268 -5.21 18.06 -19.26
CA TYR A 268 -4.25 17.61 -18.24
C TYR A 268 -3.06 18.55 -18.20
N ILE A 269 -2.77 19.08 -17.02
CA ILE A 269 -1.61 19.94 -16.76
C ILE A 269 -0.61 19.16 -15.92
N ILE A 270 0.63 19.06 -16.39
CA ILE A 270 1.72 18.41 -15.68
C ILE A 270 2.69 19.51 -15.25
N SER A 271 2.78 19.79 -13.96
CA SER A 271 3.57 20.92 -13.42
C SER A 271 4.35 20.51 -12.18
N ASP A 272 5.57 21.01 -12.02
CA ASP A 272 6.37 20.80 -10.81
C ASP A 272 6.55 22.06 -9.94
N GLY A 273 5.85 23.14 -10.28
CA GLY A 273 5.95 24.41 -9.59
C GLY A 273 4.71 25.30 -9.70
N GLU A 274 4.79 26.43 -8.99
CA GLU A 274 3.80 27.52 -9.01
C GLU A 274 3.90 28.36 -10.28
N GLU A 275 2.83 29.10 -10.56
CA GLU A 275 2.87 30.23 -11.49
C GLU A 275 3.94 31.24 -11.08
N THR A 276 4.88 31.52 -11.98
CA THR A 276 6.00 32.45 -11.72
C THR A 276 6.05 33.62 -12.72
N CYS A 277 5.06 33.75 -13.61
CA CYS A 277 4.98 34.81 -14.61
C CYS A 277 3.97 35.92 -14.28
N GLY A 278 3.35 35.85 -13.10
CA GLY A 278 2.45 36.89 -12.59
C GLY A 278 1.03 36.83 -13.14
N GLY A 279 0.67 35.71 -13.78
CA GLY A 279 -0.72 35.42 -14.16
C GLY A 279 -1.57 34.96 -12.97
N ASP A 280 -2.87 34.81 -13.21
CA ASP A 280 -3.81 34.18 -12.26
C ASP A 280 -4.29 32.84 -12.85
N PRO A 281 -3.67 31.71 -12.46
CA PRO A 281 -4.01 30.41 -13.04
C PRO A 281 -5.39 29.93 -12.60
N VAL A 282 -5.87 30.35 -11.42
CA VAL A 282 -7.20 29.97 -10.92
C VAL A 282 -8.28 30.65 -11.76
N ALA A 283 -8.11 31.95 -12.05
CA ALA A 283 -9.00 32.67 -12.94
C ALA A 283 -8.97 32.10 -14.36
N ALA A 284 -7.79 31.74 -14.87
CA ALA A 284 -7.64 31.13 -16.19
C ALA A 284 -8.36 29.77 -16.30
N ALA A 285 -8.19 28.89 -15.32
CA ALA A 285 -8.87 27.58 -15.30
C ALA A 285 -10.39 27.73 -15.19
N LYS A 286 -10.85 28.66 -14.33
CA LYS A 286 -12.26 29.01 -14.23
C LYS A 286 -12.82 29.50 -15.57
N GLU A 287 -12.10 30.39 -16.25
CA GLU A 287 -12.54 30.93 -17.53
C GLU A 287 -12.62 29.84 -18.63
N LEU A 288 -11.68 28.89 -18.62
CA LEU A 288 -11.68 27.76 -19.53
C LEU A 288 -12.89 26.84 -19.27
N HIS A 289 -13.14 26.47 -18.01
CA HIS A 289 -14.28 25.62 -17.64
C HIS A 289 -15.63 26.32 -17.87
N ASP A 290 -15.79 27.56 -17.40
CA ASP A 290 -17.03 28.35 -17.57
C ASP A 290 -17.33 28.66 -19.06
N SER A 291 -16.34 28.52 -19.97
CA SER A 291 -16.57 28.67 -21.40
C SER A 291 -17.24 27.47 -22.07
N GLY A 292 -17.33 26.33 -21.38
CA GLY A 292 -17.84 25.07 -21.93
C GLY A 292 -16.92 24.42 -22.98
N ILE A 293 -15.73 24.98 -23.21
CA ILE A 293 -14.72 24.40 -24.10
C ILE A 293 -14.10 23.17 -23.44
N ALA A 294 -13.63 23.27 -22.18
CA ALA A 294 -13.11 22.12 -21.46
C ALA A 294 -14.08 21.66 -20.38
N THR A 295 -14.34 20.35 -20.35
CA THR A 295 -15.15 19.72 -19.31
C THR A 295 -14.43 19.70 -17.98
N ALA A 296 -13.13 19.40 -17.99
CA ALA A 296 -12.29 19.33 -16.80
C ALA A 296 -10.87 19.79 -17.08
N VAL A 297 -10.27 20.47 -16.09
CA VAL A 297 -8.85 20.81 -16.03
C VAL A 297 -8.21 20.04 -14.88
N ASN A 298 -7.62 18.89 -15.20
CA ASN A 298 -6.92 18.03 -14.27
C ASN A 298 -5.46 18.44 -14.13
N ILE A 299 -4.91 18.35 -12.92
CA ILE A 299 -3.54 18.76 -12.64
C ILE A 299 -2.79 17.63 -11.94
N ILE A 300 -1.68 17.24 -12.55
CA ILE A 300 -0.72 16.28 -12.01
C ILE A 300 0.51 17.08 -11.56
N GLY A 301 0.63 17.26 -10.25
CA GLY A 301 1.77 17.90 -9.62
C GLY A 301 2.94 16.92 -9.52
N PHE A 302 4.11 17.22 -10.10
CA PHE A 302 5.25 16.30 -10.03
C PHE A 302 6.26 16.70 -8.94
N ASN A 303 6.19 16.03 -7.81
CA ASN A 303 7.01 16.30 -6.62
C ASN A 303 6.99 17.79 -6.26
N VAL A 304 5.77 18.31 -6.08
CA VAL A 304 5.51 19.71 -5.76
C VAL A 304 5.53 19.93 -4.24
N GLY A 305 6.11 21.05 -3.81
CA GLY A 305 6.09 21.48 -2.41
C GLY A 305 4.71 21.97 -1.94
N ASN A 306 4.54 22.12 -0.63
CA ASN A 306 3.23 22.44 -0.01
C ASN A 306 2.56 23.71 -0.55
N GLU A 307 3.32 24.77 -0.84
CA GLU A 307 2.77 26.04 -1.35
C GLU A 307 2.21 25.84 -2.77
N ALA A 308 2.99 25.18 -3.63
CA ALA A 308 2.58 24.83 -5.00
C ALA A 308 1.34 23.95 -5.04
N GLN A 309 1.25 22.95 -4.15
CA GLN A 309 0.06 22.09 -4.04
C GLN A 309 -1.21 22.89 -3.76
N VAL A 310 -1.15 23.90 -2.88
CA VAL A 310 -2.32 24.72 -2.56
C VAL A 310 -2.78 25.54 -3.76
N GLN A 311 -1.85 26.10 -4.54
CA GLN A 311 -2.20 26.82 -5.76
C GLN A 311 -2.79 25.86 -6.81
N LEU A 312 -2.08 24.79 -7.14
CA LEU A 312 -2.49 23.83 -8.17
C LEU A 312 -3.83 23.18 -7.84
N LYS A 313 -4.08 22.82 -6.57
CA LYS A 313 -5.39 22.32 -6.14
C LYS A 313 -6.53 23.29 -6.44
N LYS A 314 -6.34 24.60 -6.16
CA LYS A 314 -7.34 25.63 -6.47
C LYS A 314 -7.57 25.79 -7.97
N VAL A 315 -6.53 25.62 -8.78
CA VAL A 315 -6.64 25.70 -10.25
C VAL A 315 -7.48 24.53 -10.76
N ALA A 316 -7.21 23.30 -10.31
CA ALA A 316 -8.01 22.12 -10.66
C ALA A 316 -9.48 22.27 -10.23
N GLU A 317 -9.72 22.66 -8.97
CA GLU A 317 -11.08 22.91 -8.44
C GLU A 317 -11.84 23.97 -9.26
N ALA A 318 -11.17 25.06 -9.63
CA ALA A 318 -11.77 26.12 -10.44
C ALA A 318 -12.04 25.68 -11.89
N GLY A 319 -11.24 24.75 -12.42
CA GLY A 319 -11.40 24.17 -13.74
C GLY A 319 -12.28 22.92 -13.80
N GLY A 320 -12.96 22.56 -12.70
CA GLY A 320 -13.84 21.40 -12.63
C GLY A 320 -13.14 20.05 -12.69
N GLY A 321 -11.83 19.99 -12.42
CA GLY A 321 -11.02 18.77 -12.45
C GLY A 321 -10.42 18.40 -11.11
N THR A 322 -9.49 17.43 -11.13
CA THR A 322 -8.82 16.89 -9.94
C THR A 322 -7.36 17.31 -9.86
N PHE A 323 -6.81 17.34 -8.63
CA PHE A 323 -5.39 17.56 -8.39
C PHE A 323 -4.78 16.35 -7.67
N THR A 324 -3.68 15.83 -8.21
CA THR A 324 -2.90 14.77 -7.58
C THR A 324 -1.42 15.13 -7.60
N ASN A 325 -0.75 14.98 -6.46
CA ASN A 325 0.70 15.11 -6.38
C ASN A 325 1.34 13.73 -6.46
N VAL A 326 2.29 13.55 -7.39
CA VAL A 326 2.95 12.28 -7.69
C VAL A 326 4.45 12.39 -7.50
N ASN A 327 5.10 11.28 -7.19
CA ASN A 327 6.53 11.22 -6.89
C ASN A 327 7.36 10.52 -7.97
N SER A 328 6.72 9.93 -8.98
CA SER A 328 7.38 9.19 -10.06
C SER A 328 6.64 9.33 -11.39
N GLY A 329 7.32 9.06 -12.52
CA GLY A 329 6.68 9.03 -13.84
C GLY A 329 5.62 7.93 -13.96
N LYS A 330 5.80 6.80 -13.28
CA LYS A 330 4.83 5.71 -13.23
C LYS A 330 3.49 6.18 -12.65
N GLU A 331 3.53 6.95 -11.57
CA GLU A 331 2.32 7.52 -10.96
C GLU A 331 1.65 8.58 -11.86
N ILE A 332 2.41 9.36 -12.65
CA ILE A 332 1.82 10.28 -13.65
C ILE A 332 0.93 9.50 -14.62
N PHE A 333 1.45 8.38 -15.14
CA PHE A 333 0.73 7.51 -16.05
C PHE A 333 -0.52 6.90 -15.40
N GLU A 334 -0.38 6.33 -14.20
CA GLU A 334 -1.48 5.68 -13.48
C GLU A 334 -2.64 6.65 -13.22
N ILE A 335 -2.34 7.84 -12.70
CA ILE A 335 -3.36 8.85 -12.35
C ILE A 335 -4.02 9.44 -13.60
N ALA A 336 -3.26 9.71 -14.66
CA ALA A 336 -3.84 10.21 -15.90
C ALA A 336 -4.82 9.18 -16.50
N ASN A 337 -4.45 7.89 -16.46
CA ASN A 337 -5.28 6.81 -16.97
C ASN A 337 -6.52 6.55 -16.10
N GLU A 338 -6.39 6.61 -14.78
CA GLU A 338 -7.50 6.51 -13.82
C GLU A 338 -8.52 7.63 -14.06
N ASN A 339 -8.08 8.89 -14.14
CA ASN A 339 -8.98 10.03 -14.35
C ASN A 339 -9.75 9.96 -15.69
N ILE A 340 -9.11 9.46 -16.76
CA ILE A 340 -9.81 9.23 -18.03
C ILE A 340 -10.82 8.09 -17.91
N THR A 341 -10.47 7.03 -17.18
CA THR A 341 -11.38 5.89 -16.95
C THR A 341 -12.61 6.34 -16.18
N ASN A 342 -12.44 7.12 -15.12
CA ASN A 342 -13.55 7.68 -14.33
C ASN A 342 -14.39 8.71 -15.15
N ALA A 343 -13.77 9.44 -16.09
CA ALA A 343 -14.49 10.32 -17.02
C ALA A 343 -15.20 9.58 -18.17
N ARG A 344 -14.96 8.28 -18.36
CA ARG A 344 -15.75 7.42 -19.27
C ARG A 344 -17.08 7.01 -18.64
N GLU A 345 -17.17 6.99 -17.31
CA GLU A 345 -18.37 6.59 -16.55
C GLU A 345 -19.59 7.52 -16.77
N SER A 346 -19.41 8.77 -17.21
CA SER A 346 -20.51 9.74 -17.40
C SER A 346 -21.18 9.73 -18.78
N VAL A 347 -20.53 9.16 -19.81
CA VAL A 347 -21.04 9.12 -21.21
C VAL A 347 -21.66 7.76 -21.56
N ASP A 348 -21.52 6.78 -20.68
CA ASP A 348 -21.70 5.37 -21.02
C ASP A 348 -23.13 4.84 -20.83
N ARG A 349 -24.20 5.61 -21.11
CA ARG A 349 -25.57 5.01 -21.15
C ARG A 349 -25.75 3.98 -22.27
N SER A 350 -25.00 4.12 -23.36
CA SER A 350 -25.00 3.18 -24.48
C SER A 350 -23.93 2.09 -24.33
N MET A 351 -22.79 2.42 -23.72
CA MET A 351 -21.70 1.48 -23.45
C MET A 351 -21.98 0.59 -22.22
N TRP A 352 -22.81 1.03 -21.26
CA TRP A 352 -23.29 0.23 -20.12
C TRP A 352 -23.81 -1.15 -20.55
N ARG A 353 -24.44 -1.23 -21.73
CA ARG A 353 -24.95 -2.49 -22.30
C ARG A 353 -23.86 -3.41 -22.88
N ALA A 354 -22.61 -2.93 -23.02
CA ALA A 354 -21.50 -3.60 -23.69
C ALA A 354 -20.25 -3.83 -22.81
N THR A 355 -20.02 -3.06 -21.72
CA THR A 355 -18.73 -3.07 -20.97
C THR A 355 -18.67 -3.83 -19.64
N GLU A 356 -19.75 -4.36 -19.07
CA GLU A 356 -19.64 -5.04 -17.75
C GLU A 356 -18.69 -6.26 -17.74
N GLY A 357 -18.38 -6.85 -18.90
CA GLY A 357 -17.38 -7.91 -19.00
C GLY A 357 -15.93 -7.43 -18.87
N VAL A 358 -15.65 -6.15 -19.17
CA VAL A 358 -14.31 -5.56 -19.19
C VAL A 358 -13.96 -4.97 -17.82
N ASP A 359 -14.85 -4.20 -17.18
CA ASP A 359 -14.59 -3.58 -15.87
C ASP A 359 -14.51 -4.64 -14.76
N LEU A 360 -15.42 -5.61 -14.75
CA LEU A 360 -15.37 -6.76 -13.86
C LEU A 360 -14.11 -7.61 -14.09
N THR A 361 -13.56 -7.61 -15.31
CA THR A 361 -12.28 -8.28 -15.59
C THR A 361 -11.09 -7.50 -15.04
N TRP A 362 -11.08 -6.17 -15.13
CA TRP A 362 -10.04 -5.33 -14.54
C TRP A 362 -10.07 -5.35 -13.01
N ASP A 363 -11.25 -5.26 -12.39
CA ASP A 363 -11.39 -5.40 -10.94
C ASP A 363 -10.90 -6.77 -10.46
N ALA A 364 -11.22 -7.83 -11.21
CA ALA A 364 -10.71 -9.16 -10.90
C ALA A 364 -9.18 -9.23 -11.02
N ILE A 365 -8.57 -8.53 -11.99
CA ILE A 365 -7.11 -8.42 -12.10
C ILE A 365 -6.52 -7.68 -10.89
N HIS A 366 -7.11 -6.57 -10.46
CA HIS A 366 -6.64 -5.81 -9.30
C HIS A 366 -6.75 -6.61 -8.01
N LYS A 367 -7.89 -7.26 -7.75
CA LYS A 367 -8.06 -8.16 -6.60
C LYS A 367 -7.06 -9.31 -6.62
N ASN A 368 -6.79 -9.91 -7.79
CA ASN A 368 -5.78 -10.96 -7.90
C ASN A 368 -4.36 -10.45 -7.59
N LYS A 369 -4.03 -9.21 -7.97
CA LYS A 369 -2.75 -8.58 -7.60
C LYS A 369 -2.65 -8.30 -6.11
N GLU A 370 -3.75 -7.89 -5.47
CA GLU A 370 -3.82 -7.73 -4.02
C GLU A 370 -3.56 -9.07 -3.31
N VAL A 371 -4.22 -10.15 -3.75
CA VAL A 371 -3.96 -11.52 -3.26
C VAL A 371 -2.50 -11.92 -3.46
N ASP A 372 -1.91 -11.63 -4.63
CA ASP A 372 -0.48 -11.87 -4.87
C ASP A 372 0.42 -11.09 -3.89
N SER A 373 0.06 -9.85 -3.55
CA SER A 373 0.78 -9.03 -2.56
C SER A 373 0.64 -9.58 -1.14
N ILE A 374 -0.53 -10.06 -0.74
CA ILE A 374 -0.76 -10.68 0.57
C ILE A 374 0.08 -11.95 0.69
N ALA A 375 0.06 -12.80 -0.34
CA ALA A 375 0.85 -14.03 -0.38
C ALA A 375 2.36 -13.76 -0.38
N SER A 376 2.82 -12.72 -1.07
CA SER A 376 4.22 -12.29 -1.04
C SER A 376 4.63 -11.86 0.37
N PHE A 377 3.83 -11.05 1.05
CA PHE A 377 4.11 -10.61 2.42
C PHE A 377 4.19 -11.79 3.39
N PHE A 378 3.27 -12.76 3.27
CA PHE A 378 3.36 -14.00 4.04
C PHE A 378 4.65 -14.77 3.74
N GLY A 379 5.01 -14.91 2.46
CA GLY A 379 6.25 -15.56 2.04
C GLY A 379 7.52 -14.87 2.55
N ASP A 380 7.50 -13.54 2.69
CA ASP A 380 8.61 -12.80 3.32
C ASP A 380 8.79 -13.23 4.80
N VAL A 381 7.68 -13.38 5.54
CA VAL A 381 7.71 -13.87 6.94
C VAL A 381 8.27 -15.31 7.01
N VAL A 382 7.85 -16.19 6.10
CA VAL A 382 8.37 -17.56 6.00
C VAL A 382 9.88 -17.57 5.73
N GLY A 383 10.32 -16.71 4.79
CA GLY A 383 11.73 -16.57 4.45
C GLY A 383 12.57 -16.10 5.63
N ASP A 384 12.07 -15.12 6.38
CA ASP A 384 12.72 -14.58 7.57
C ASP A 384 12.78 -15.62 8.71
N GLU A 385 11.70 -16.37 8.97
CA GLU A 385 11.66 -17.46 9.95
C GLU A 385 12.70 -18.53 9.62
N ASN A 386 12.69 -19.05 8.39
CA ASN A 386 13.61 -20.11 7.96
C ASN A 386 15.07 -19.65 8.02
N LYS A 387 15.35 -18.39 7.69
CA LYS A 387 16.69 -17.82 7.86
C LYS A 387 17.09 -17.82 9.34
N LEU A 388 16.22 -17.33 10.22
CA LEU A 388 16.51 -17.23 11.65
C LEU A 388 16.73 -18.61 12.28
N LEU A 389 15.89 -19.60 11.96
CA LEU A 389 16.03 -20.98 12.42
C LEU A 389 17.34 -21.62 11.94
N ARG A 390 17.73 -21.39 10.68
CA ARG A 390 19.01 -21.87 10.12
C ARG A 390 20.20 -21.20 10.78
N ASP A 391 20.12 -19.91 11.06
CA ASP A 391 21.17 -19.17 11.76
C ASP A 391 21.34 -19.71 13.20
N GLY A 392 20.23 -19.99 13.89
CA GLY A 392 20.23 -20.63 15.21
C GLY A 392 20.88 -22.02 15.17
N LEU A 393 20.49 -22.86 14.21
CA LEU A 393 21.08 -24.19 14.04
C LEU A 393 22.58 -24.14 13.76
N ASN A 394 23.01 -23.23 12.87
CA ASN A 394 24.42 -23.03 12.56
C ASN A 394 25.21 -22.55 13.79
N SER A 395 24.60 -21.74 14.66
CA SER A 395 25.21 -21.35 15.92
C SER A 395 25.38 -22.53 16.87
N LEU A 396 24.35 -23.37 17.06
CA LEU A 396 24.44 -24.57 17.90
C LEU A 396 25.56 -25.50 17.44
N LYS A 397 25.71 -25.66 16.13
CA LYS A 397 26.79 -26.44 15.52
C LYS A 397 28.16 -25.81 15.75
N ARG A 398 28.28 -24.48 15.61
CA ARG A 398 29.54 -23.74 15.78
C ARG A 398 30.06 -23.79 17.22
N GLU A 399 29.17 -23.71 18.19
CA GLU A 399 29.49 -23.81 19.62
C GLU A 399 29.63 -25.26 20.11
N GLU A 400 29.60 -26.24 19.18
CA GLU A 400 29.73 -27.67 19.45
C GLU A 400 28.66 -28.23 20.43
N VAL A 401 27.49 -27.59 20.51
CA VAL A 401 26.34 -28.03 21.34
C VAL A 401 25.69 -29.28 20.74
N ILE A 402 25.71 -29.40 19.41
CA ILE A 402 25.15 -30.53 18.67
C ILE A 402 26.19 -31.12 17.71
N THR A 403 26.02 -32.38 17.34
CA THR A 403 26.88 -33.03 16.35
C THR A 403 26.52 -32.62 14.91
N GLU A 404 27.44 -32.82 13.97
CA GLU A 404 27.14 -32.59 12.53
C GLU A 404 26.00 -33.48 12.04
N GLU A 405 25.92 -34.73 12.53
CA GLU A 405 24.83 -35.67 12.20
C GLU A 405 23.48 -35.15 12.69
N THR A 406 23.41 -34.69 13.94
CA THR A 406 22.21 -34.04 14.49
C THR A 406 21.83 -32.80 13.68
N ALA A 407 22.80 -31.97 13.30
CA ALA A 407 22.54 -30.76 12.53
C ALA A 407 21.99 -31.06 11.13
N GLU A 408 22.48 -32.10 10.45
CA GLU A 408 21.96 -32.55 9.16
C GLU A 408 20.49 -33.04 9.27
N GLU A 409 20.16 -33.78 10.34
CA GLU A 409 18.78 -34.21 10.59
C GLU A 409 17.85 -33.04 10.87
N VAL A 410 18.28 -32.06 11.69
CA VAL A 410 17.50 -30.86 11.97
C VAL A 410 17.31 -30.01 10.71
N MET A 411 18.32 -29.90 9.85
CA MET A 411 18.18 -29.22 8.56
C MET A 411 17.04 -29.80 7.72
N ASN A 412 16.88 -31.14 7.70
CA ASN A 412 15.77 -31.77 6.98
C ASN A 412 14.41 -31.41 7.60
N LEU A 413 14.31 -31.33 8.93
CA LEU A 413 13.09 -30.90 9.63
C LEU A 413 12.74 -29.44 9.34
N LEU A 414 13.76 -28.55 9.31
CA LEU A 414 13.59 -27.15 8.92
C LEU A 414 13.14 -27.01 7.47
N GLU A 415 13.67 -27.83 6.56
CA GLU A 415 13.23 -27.87 5.16
C GLU A 415 11.79 -28.38 5.03
N GLU A 416 11.41 -29.42 5.77
CA GLU A 416 10.03 -29.90 5.80
C GLU A 416 9.06 -28.83 6.34
N ARG A 417 9.45 -28.11 7.40
CA ARG A 417 8.67 -26.97 7.92
C ARG A 417 8.48 -25.89 6.87
N LEU A 418 9.56 -25.45 6.23
CA LEU A 418 9.53 -24.44 5.17
C LEU A 418 8.58 -24.86 4.04
N GLU A 419 8.75 -26.07 3.51
CA GLU A 419 7.92 -26.58 2.41
C GLU A 419 6.42 -26.63 2.78
N LYS A 420 6.10 -27.08 4.00
CA LYS A 420 4.72 -27.16 4.48
C LYS A 420 4.07 -25.79 4.64
N ILE A 421 4.80 -24.81 5.19
CA ILE A 421 4.27 -23.45 5.37
C ILE A 421 4.15 -22.72 4.02
N ASP A 422 5.11 -22.90 3.11
CA ASP A 422 5.01 -22.38 1.74
C ASP A 422 3.81 -22.97 1.00
N GLN A 423 3.60 -24.28 1.11
CA GLN A 423 2.42 -24.94 0.55
C GLN A 423 1.12 -24.37 1.12
N LEU A 424 1.05 -24.14 2.44
CA LEU A 424 -0.11 -23.50 3.07
C LEU A 424 -0.37 -22.09 2.53
N ASN A 425 0.69 -21.30 2.29
CA ASN A 425 0.57 -19.97 1.70
C ASN A 425 0.01 -20.04 0.28
N ASP A 426 0.51 -20.96 -0.55
CA ASP A 426 0.00 -21.21 -1.90
C ASP A 426 -1.46 -21.67 -1.90
N GLU A 427 -1.85 -22.53 -0.95
CA GLU A 427 -3.23 -22.98 -0.78
C GLU A 427 -4.16 -21.83 -0.37
N LYS A 428 -3.75 -20.98 0.58
CA LYS A 428 -4.51 -19.78 1.00
C LYS A 428 -4.63 -18.78 -0.16
N LYS A 429 -3.55 -18.53 -0.87
CA LYS A 429 -3.51 -17.70 -2.09
C LYS A 429 -4.50 -18.21 -3.12
N GLN A 430 -4.44 -19.50 -3.46
CA GLN A 430 -5.34 -20.09 -4.45
C GLN A 430 -6.79 -20.02 -3.99
N SER A 431 -7.07 -20.31 -2.71
CA SER A 431 -8.41 -20.18 -2.12
C SER A 431 -8.99 -18.77 -2.28
N LEU A 432 -8.18 -17.72 -2.05
CA LEU A 432 -8.64 -16.35 -2.29
C LEU A 432 -8.85 -16.04 -3.78
N LYS A 433 -7.96 -16.49 -4.67
CA LYS A 433 -8.14 -16.32 -6.12
C LYS A 433 -9.41 -17.01 -6.64
N ASP A 434 -9.71 -18.19 -6.11
CA ASP A 434 -10.95 -18.92 -6.42
C ASP A 434 -12.18 -18.16 -5.95
N LYS A 435 -12.15 -17.58 -4.73
CA LYS A 435 -13.23 -16.70 -4.23
C LYS A 435 -13.41 -15.46 -5.10
N VAL A 436 -12.32 -14.83 -5.56
CA VAL A 436 -12.39 -13.69 -6.50
C VAL A 436 -13.05 -14.13 -7.81
N ALA A 437 -12.70 -15.29 -8.35
CA ALA A 437 -13.30 -15.82 -9.57
C ALA A 437 -14.80 -16.17 -9.39
N GLU A 438 -15.17 -16.75 -8.25
CA GLU A 438 -16.55 -17.08 -7.91
C GLU A 438 -17.41 -15.81 -7.76
N GLU A 439 -16.92 -14.83 -7.00
CA GLU A 439 -17.61 -13.54 -6.85
C GLU A 439 -17.72 -12.80 -8.17
N LYS A 440 -16.72 -12.94 -9.05
CA LYS A 440 -16.76 -12.39 -10.41
C LYS A 440 -17.92 -13.00 -11.19
N GLU A 441 -18.04 -14.33 -11.21
CA GLU A 441 -19.11 -14.98 -11.97
C GLU A 441 -20.49 -14.66 -11.38
N LYS A 442 -20.65 -14.64 -10.05
CA LYS A 442 -21.90 -14.21 -9.40
C LYS A 442 -22.28 -12.78 -9.76
N THR A 443 -21.31 -11.87 -9.74
CA THR A 443 -21.55 -10.46 -10.09
C THR A 443 -21.97 -10.36 -11.55
N LYS A 444 -21.33 -11.11 -12.45
CA LYS A 444 -21.68 -11.18 -13.86
C LYS A 444 -23.10 -11.73 -14.08
N GLU A 445 -23.48 -12.80 -13.40
CA GLU A 445 -24.84 -13.36 -13.47
C GLU A 445 -25.89 -12.36 -12.99
N LEU A 446 -25.65 -11.67 -11.87
CA LEU A 446 -26.53 -10.63 -11.35
C LEU A 446 -26.72 -9.49 -12.36
N LEU A 447 -25.64 -9.04 -12.98
CA LEU A 447 -25.68 -8.00 -14.00
C LEU A 447 -26.46 -8.46 -15.25
N ASP A 448 -26.26 -9.71 -15.69
CA ASP A 448 -27.04 -10.30 -16.79
C ASP A 448 -28.54 -10.38 -16.46
N GLU A 449 -28.92 -10.75 -15.23
CA GLU A 449 -30.32 -10.72 -14.78
C GLU A 449 -30.92 -9.30 -14.80
N MET A 450 -30.15 -8.30 -14.35
CA MET A 450 -30.57 -6.90 -14.38
C MET A 450 -30.78 -6.40 -15.81
N ARG A 451 -29.95 -6.83 -16.77
CA ARG A 451 -30.14 -6.52 -18.20
C ARG A 451 -31.43 -7.09 -18.76
N GLU A 452 -31.75 -8.35 -18.45
CA GLU A 452 -32.98 -8.98 -18.92
C GLU A 452 -34.23 -8.29 -18.36
N GLN A 453 -34.18 -7.81 -17.12
CA GLN A 453 -35.28 -7.04 -16.52
C GLN A 453 -35.44 -5.66 -17.15
N ALA A 454 -34.34 -4.96 -17.42
CA ALA A 454 -34.36 -3.65 -18.09
C ALA A 454 -34.80 -3.72 -19.56
N ALA A 455 -34.62 -4.86 -20.24
CA ALA A 455 -35.07 -5.03 -21.63
C ALA A 455 -36.56 -5.37 -21.79
N ASN A 456 -37.24 -5.77 -20.70
CA ASN A 456 -38.64 -6.20 -20.70
C ASN A 456 -39.63 -5.18 -20.12
N ASN A 457 -39.12 -4.08 -19.56
CA ASN A 457 -39.88 -2.88 -19.16
C ASN A 457 -39.71 -1.79 -20.23
#